data_AF-A0AAN9KLN8-F1
#
_entry.id   AF-A0AAN9KLN8-F1
#
_cell.length_a   1.000
_cell.length_b   1.000
_cell.length_c   1.000
_cell.angle_alpha   90.00
_cell.angle_beta   90.00
_cell.angle_gamma   90.00
#
_symmetry.space_group_name_H-M   'P 1'
#
loop_
_entity.id
_entity.type
_entity.pdbx_description
1 polymer ?
#
loop_
_entity_poly.entity_id
_entity_poly.type
_entity_poly.pdbx_seq_one_letter_code
_entity_poly.pdbx_strand_id
1 'polypeptide(L)' 'MIKVMVMVHGDDKGLVLPPKVASVQVIVILVPYKDVDTQGIFDAVSKTVNALSEVGVHAESDFRDNYSPG' A
#
# COMPACT_ATOMS: atom_id res chain seq x y z
N MET A 1 -16.39 -18.69 4.90
CA MET A 1 -16.84 -17.29 5.11
C MET A 1 -15.99 -16.22 4.38
N ILE A 2 -15.25 -16.56 3.32
CA ILE A 2 -14.49 -15.57 2.52
C ILE A 2 -15.37 -14.95 1.42
N LYS A 3 -16.36 -15.70 0.91
CA LYS A 3 -17.25 -15.29 -0.19
C LYS A 3 -18.18 -14.11 0.10
N VAL A 4 -18.57 -13.88 1.36
CA VAL A 4 -19.51 -12.79 1.71
C VAL A 4 -18.80 -11.44 1.79
N MET A 5 -17.54 -11.41 2.21
CA MET A 5 -16.79 -10.16 2.32
C MET A 5 -16.42 -9.58 0.95
N VAL A 6 -16.19 -10.45 -0.04
CA VAL A 6 -15.94 -10.05 -1.44
C VAL A 6 -17.18 -9.47 -2.11
N MET A 7 -18.37 -9.97 -1.75
CA MET A 7 -19.62 -9.59 -2.40
C MET A 7 -20.24 -8.30 -1.83
N VAL A 8 -19.98 -7.98 -0.56
CA VAL A 8 -20.57 -6.81 0.12
C VAL A 8 -19.74 -5.54 -0.07
N HIS A 9 -18.48 -5.68 -0.48
CA HIS A 9 -17.53 -4.57 -0.60
C HIS A 9 -16.93 -4.43 -2.02
N GLY A 10 -17.64 -4.91 -3.05
CA GLY A 10 -17.25 -4.64 -4.44
C GLY A 10 -17.72 -3.25 -4.85
N ASP A 11 -16.79 -2.32 -5.09
CA ASP A 11 -17.03 -1.04 -5.75
C ASP A 11 -16.57 -1.15 -7.21
N ASP A 12 -16.88 -0.14 -8.05
CA ASP A 12 -16.56 -0.10 -9.49
C ASP A 12 -15.05 -0.20 -9.81
N LYS A 13 -14.19 -0.14 -8.77
CA LYS A 13 -12.72 -0.25 -8.84
C LYS A 13 -12.16 -1.51 -8.20
N GLY A 14 -12.97 -2.37 -7.58
CA GLY A 14 -12.54 -3.65 -7.00
C GLY A 14 -13.00 -3.91 -5.56
N LEU A 15 -12.23 -4.73 -4.85
CA LEU A 15 -12.54 -5.26 -3.52
C LEU A 15 -12.14 -4.30 -2.39
N VAL A 16 -13.11 -3.89 -1.55
CA VAL A 16 -12.84 -3.17 -0.30
C VAL A 16 -12.79 -4.17 0.87
N LEU A 17 -11.63 -4.35 1.50
CA LEU A 17 -11.53 -5.23 2.67
C LEU A 17 -11.64 -4.40 3.96
N PRO A 18 -12.41 -4.85 4.96
CA PRO A 18 -12.37 -4.21 6.28
C PRO A 18 -10.94 -4.25 6.83
N PRO A 19 -10.43 -3.15 7.42
CA PRO A 19 -9.03 -3.06 7.85
C PRO A 19 -8.59 -4.20 8.78
N LYS A 20 -9.49 -4.72 9.62
CA LYS A 20 -9.19 -5.79 10.59
C LYS A 20 -8.85 -7.16 9.98
N VAL A 21 -9.14 -7.36 8.70
CA VAL A 21 -9.03 -8.65 8.00
C VAL A 21 -8.28 -8.55 6.67
N ALA A 22 -7.85 -7.34 6.30
CA ALA A 22 -6.99 -7.11 5.15
C ALA A 22 -5.57 -7.65 5.44
N SER A 23 -5.03 -8.45 4.52
CA SER A 23 -3.67 -9.00 4.66
C SER A 23 -2.59 -7.92 4.58
N VAL A 24 -2.87 -6.86 3.81
CA VAL A 24 -2.09 -5.63 3.76
C VAL A 24 -3.09 -4.49 3.93
N GLN A 25 -2.84 -3.62 4.90
CA GLN A 25 -3.74 -2.52 5.23
C GLN A 25 -3.31 -1.23 4.51
N VAL A 26 -2.01 -1.03 4.32
CA VAL A 26 -1.44 0.13 3.63
C VAL A 26 -0.33 -0.34 2.69
N ILE A 27 -0.37 0.15 1.44
CA ILE A 27 0.71 -0.03 0.46
C ILE A 27 1.32 1.35 0.19
N VAL A 28 2.61 1.49 0.43
CA VAL A 28 3.37 2.71 0.10
C VAL A 28 3.98 2.52 -1.28
N ILE A 29 3.49 3.29 -2.25
CA ILE A 29 3.92 3.19 -3.66
C ILE A 29 4.94 4.30 -3.92
N LEU A 30 6.12 3.92 -4.42
CA LEU A 30 7.13 4.87 -4.86
C LEU A 30 6.74 5.41 -6.24
N VAL A 31 6.64 6.73 -6.38
CA VAL A 31 6.38 7.39 -7.67
C VAL A 31 7.68 8.03 -8.15
N PRO A 32 8.44 7.39 -9.05
CA PRO A 32 9.68 7.95 -9.56
C PRO A 32 9.35 9.17 -10.43
N TYR A 33 9.95 10.32 -10.10
CA TYR A 33 9.89 11.53 -10.91
C TYR A 33 11.29 11.85 -11.43
N LYS A 34 11.36 12.45 -12.63
CA LYS A 34 12.64 12.78 -13.26
C LYS A 34 13.46 13.71 -12.36
N ASP A 35 14.75 13.42 -12.24
CA ASP A 35 15.76 14.18 -11.48
C ASP A 35 15.57 14.23 -9.95
N VAL A 36 14.83 13.28 -9.36
CA VAL A 36 14.68 13.19 -7.90
C VAL A 36 15.65 12.18 -7.30
N ASP A 37 16.18 12.51 -6.11
CA ASP A 37 17.04 11.63 -5.31
C ASP A 37 16.28 10.36 -4.90
N THR A 38 16.50 9.27 -5.64
CA THR A 38 15.86 7.99 -5.40
C THR A 38 16.17 7.45 -4.00
N GLN A 39 17.38 7.69 -3.46
CA GLN A 39 17.76 7.22 -2.12
C GLN A 39 16.95 7.94 -1.05
N GLY A 40 16.80 9.27 -1.14
CA GLY A 40 15.95 10.02 -0.23
C GLY A 40 14.48 9.57 -0.23
N ILE A 41 13.96 9.16 -1.39
CA ILE A 41 12.60 8.61 -1.48
C ILE A 41 12.52 7.23 -0.82
N PHE A 42 13.48 6.33 -1.07
CA PHE A 42 13.51 5.02 -0.40
C PHE A 42 13.55 5.16 1.12
N ASP A 43 14.37 6.07 1.64
CA ASP A 43 14.46 6.34 3.07
C ASP A 43 13.14 6.87 3.65
N ALA A 44 12.47 7.78 2.92
CA ALA A 44 11.17 8.30 3.33
C ALA A 44 10.08 7.21 3.33
N VAL A 45 10.09 6.34 2.32
CA VAL A 45 9.17 5.18 2.23
C VAL A 45 9.42 4.21 3.38
N SER A 46 10.67 3.86 3.66
CA SER A 46 11.03 2.97 4.76
C SER A 46 10.63 3.54 6.11
N LYS A 47 10.88 4.84 6.36
CA LYS A 47 10.43 5.53 7.58
C LYS A 47 8.90 5.49 7.72
N THR A 48 8.17 5.67 6.63
CA THR A 48 6.70 5.65 6.64
C THR A 48 6.17 4.26 6.97
N VAL A 49 6.71 3.21 6.34
CA VAL A 49 6.34 1.82 6.62
C VAL A 49 6.65 1.46 8.07
N ASN A 50 7.81 1.86 8.60
CA ASN A 50 8.18 1.60 9.98
C ASN A 50 7.24 2.32 10.97
N ALA A 51 6.95 3.60 10.75
CA ALA A 51 6.03 4.35 11.61
C ALA A 51 4.62 3.75 11.64
N LEU A 52 4.14 3.23 10.51
CA LEU A 52 2.85 2.52 10.43
C LEU A 52 2.92 1.16 11.14
N SER A 53 4.02 0.42 10.98
CA SER A 53 4.22 -0.88 11.61
C SER A 53 4.33 -0.76 13.14
N GLU A 54 4.96 0.30 13.65
CA GLU A 54 5.07 0.60 15.09
C GLU A 54 3.72 0.79 15.77
N VAL A 55 2.74 1.37 15.07
CA VAL A 55 1.37 1.53 15.59
C VAL A 55 0.48 0.30 15.34
N GLY A 56 1.04 -0.80 14.84
CA GLY A 56 0.35 -2.06 14.60
C GLY A 56 -0.41 -2.11 13.28
N VAL A 57 -0.12 -1.22 12.32
CA VAL A 57 -0.68 -1.25 10.98
C VAL A 57 0.20 -2.11 10.08
N HIS A 58 -0.38 -3.11 9.42
CA HIS A 58 0.31 -3.91 8.42
C HIS A 58 0.53 -3.09 7.15
N ALA A 59 1.70 -2.46 7.06
CA ALA A 59 2.14 -1.65 5.93
C ALA A 59 3.24 -2.37 5.11
N GLU A 60 3.16 -2.26 3.79
CA GLU A 60 4.15 -2.79 2.85
C GLU A 60 4.54 -1.70 1.85
N SER A 61 5.76 -1.74 1.32
CA SER A 61 6.22 -0.84 0.26
C SER A 61 6.29 -1.56 -1.08
N ASP A 62 5.70 -0.97 -2.12
CA ASP A 62 5.80 -1.45 -3.49
C ASP A 62 6.84 -0.64 -4.26
N PHE A 63 7.95 -1.31 -4.60
CA PHE A 63 9.08 -0.75 -5.35
C PHE A 63 9.09 -1.19 -6.82
N ARG A 64 7.99 -1.74 -7.34
CA ARG A 64 7.95 -2.18 -8.74
C ARG A 64 7.98 -0.97 -9.66
N ASP A 65 9.13 -0.73 -10.29
CA ASP A 65 9.40 0.29 -11.32
C ASP A 65 8.50 0.21 -12.57
N ASN A 66 7.62 -0.79 -12.68
CA ASN A 66 6.94 -1.15 -13.92
C ASN A 66 5.47 -0.71 -14.00
N TYR A 67 5.01 0.22 -13.16
CA TYR A 67 3.65 0.77 -13.26
C TYR A 67 3.64 2.28 -13.07
N SER A 68 3.15 3.00 -14.09
CA SER A 68 2.67 4.37 -13.91
C SER A 68 1.52 4.34 -12.91
N PRO A 69 1.47 5.23 -11.90
CA PRO A 69 0.34 5.29 -10.98
C PRO A 69 -0.93 5.66 -11.76
N GLY A 70 -1.88 4.73 -11.84
CA GLY A 70 -3.14 4.86 -12.57
C GLY A 70 -4.25 4.08 -11.89
#